data_AF-A0A1H8ZM07-F1
#
_entry.id   AF-A0A1H8ZM07-F1
#
_cell.length_a   1.000
_cell.length_b   1.000
_cell.length_c   1.000
_cell.angle_alpha   90.00
_cell.angle_beta   90.00
_cell.angle_gamma   90.00
#
_symmetry.space_group_name_H-M   'P 1'
#
loop_
_entity.id
_entity.type
_entity.pdbx_description
1 polymer ?
#
loop_
_entity_poly.entity_id
_entity_poly.type
_entity_poly.pdbx_seq_one_letter_code
_entity_poly.pdbx_strand_id
1 'polypeptide(L)'
;MKLDKTKIIYEKWEQLSNKKVKLLLKDGSEKIGNIESFTHGTNSFIEYWILNKTNKPFNLLIEDGEWIKSSDLLEIYFYEDHSIIIL
;
A
#
# COMPACT_ATOMS: atom_id res chain seq x y z
N MET A 1 -1.25 19.07 14.33
CA MET A 1 -0.55 17.95 13.66
C MET A 1 -1.38 17.55 12.46
N LYS A 2 -0.84 17.60 11.23
CA LYS A 2 -1.53 17.00 10.08
C LYS A 2 -1.70 15.52 10.38
N LEU A 3 -2.93 15.02 10.36
CA LEU A 3 -3.20 13.59 10.47
C LEU A 3 -2.49 12.92 9.29
N ASP A 4 -1.51 12.09 9.61
CA ASP A 4 -0.87 11.27 8.61
C ASP A 4 -1.85 10.21 8.14
N LYS A 5 -2.39 10.43 6.94
CA LYS A 5 -3.38 9.53 6.36
C LYS A 5 -2.79 8.14 6.13
N THR A 6 -1.47 7.98 6.03
CA THR A 6 -0.86 6.64 5.93
C THR A 6 -1.07 5.80 7.19
N LYS A 7 -1.28 6.42 8.36
CA LYS A 7 -1.66 5.72 9.58
C LYS A 7 -3.07 5.13 9.51
N ILE A 8 -4.02 5.88 8.94
CA ILE A 8 -5.40 5.41 8.72
C ILE A 8 -5.40 4.19 7.80
N ILE A 9 -4.54 4.23 6.77
CA ILE A 9 -4.39 3.12 5.82
C ILE A 9 -3.78 1.90 6.52
N TYR A 10 -2.81 2.09 7.41
CA TYR A 10 -2.24 1.00 8.21
C TYR A 10 -3.31 0.29 9.07
N GLU A 11 -4.04 1.06 9.87
CA GLU A 11 -5.09 0.54 10.75
C GLU A 11 -6.17 -0.23 9.95
N LYS A 12 -6.49 0.26 8.76
CA LYS A 12 -7.39 -0.42 7.84
C LYS A 12 -6.79 -1.72 7.31
N TRP A 13 -5.56 -1.69 6.82
CA TRP A 13 -4.87 -2.86 6.25
C TRP A 13 -4.75 -4.02 7.23
N GLU A 14 -4.59 -3.75 8.54
CA GLU A 14 -4.58 -4.78 9.58
C GLU A 14 -5.93 -5.52 9.71
N GLN A 15 -7.03 -4.87 9.36
CA GLN A 15 -8.38 -5.45 9.43
C GLN A 15 -8.76 -6.24 8.16
N LEU A 16 -7.97 -6.13 7.10
CA LEU A 16 -8.25 -6.74 5.80
C LEU A 16 -7.74 -8.18 5.73
N SER A 17 -8.63 -9.11 5.36
CA SER A 17 -8.28 -10.51 5.07
C SER A 17 -7.67 -10.65 3.67
N ASN A 18 -8.07 -9.78 2.74
CA ASN A 18 -7.59 -9.69 1.39
C ASN A 18 -6.95 -8.32 1.12
N LYS A 19 -5.63 -8.31 1.06
CA LYS A 19 -4.81 -7.10 0.93
C LYS A 19 -4.63 -6.63 -0.52
N LYS A 20 -5.51 -7.06 -1.43
CA LYS A 20 -5.48 -6.63 -2.82
C LYS A 20 -5.90 -5.17 -2.94
N VAL A 21 -5.04 -4.37 -3.56
CA VAL A 21 -5.24 -2.95 -3.77
C VAL A 21 -4.95 -2.54 -5.21
N LYS A 22 -5.52 -1.39 -5.59
CA LYS A 22 -5.09 -0.60 -6.73
C LYS A 22 -4.52 0.71 -6.21
N LEU A 23 -3.35 1.08 -6.69
CA LEU A 23 -2.61 2.29 -6.33
C LEU A 23 -2.59 3.21 -7.54
N LEU A 24 -2.98 4.47 -7.34
CA LEU A 24 -2.81 5.54 -8.31
C LEU A 24 -1.59 6.38 -7.89
N LEU A 25 -0.60 6.44 -8.77
CA LEU A 25 0.59 7.27 -8.57
C LEU A 25 0.36 8.70 -9.07
N LYS A 26 1.16 9.64 -8.56
CA LYS A 26 1.13 11.05 -8.98
C LYS A 26 1.52 11.28 -10.44
N ASP A 27 2.26 10.35 -11.04
CA ASP A 27 2.58 10.37 -12.48
C ASP A 27 1.40 9.90 -13.35
N GLY A 28 0.27 9.53 -12.75
CA GLY A 28 -0.92 9.02 -13.42
C GLY A 28 -0.88 7.53 -13.71
N SER A 29 0.21 6.82 -13.37
CA SER A 29 0.29 5.38 -13.54
C SER A 29 -0.51 4.64 -12.46
N GLU A 30 -1.03 3.47 -12.83
CA GLU A 30 -1.81 2.61 -11.94
C GLU A 30 -1.07 1.29 -11.69
N LYS A 31 -1.08 0.84 -10.45
CA LYS A 31 -0.47 -0.43 -10.03
C LYS A 31 -1.46 -1.25 -9.24
N ILE A 32 -1.59 -2.52 -9.58
CA ILE A 32 -2.50 -3.45 -8.91
C ILE A 32 -1.67 -4.58 -8.33
N GLY A 33 -1.93 -4.93 -7.07
CA GLY A 33 -1.22 -6.01 -6.38
C GLY A 33 -1.73 -6.20 -4.96
N ASN A 34 -1.08 -7.08 -4.22
CA ASN A 34 -1.34 -7.28 -2.80
C ASN A 34 -0.33 -6.50 -1.97
N ILE A 35 -0.80 -5.73 -0.99
CA ILE A 35 0.11 -5.09 -0.01
C ILE A 35 0.65 -6.20 0.89
N GLU A 36 1.94 -6.49 0.73
CA GLU A 36 2.64 -7.53 1.48
C GLU A 36 3.15 -6.98 2.82
N SER A 37 3.80 -5.82 2.77
CA SER A 37 4.40 -5.16 3.93
C SER A 37 4.64 -3.68 3.64
N PHE A 38 5.16 -2.95 4.62
CA PHE A 38 5.54 -1.54 4.52
C PHE A 38 6.73 -1.23 5.43
N THR A 39 7.35 -0.08 5.23
CA THR A 39 8.38 0.46 6.12
C THR A 39 7.94 1.80 6.70
N HIS A 40 8.28 2.02 7.96
CA HIS A 40 7.99 3.29 8.65
C HIS A 40 9.08 4.33 8.34
N GLY A 41 8.69 5.59 8.27
CA GLY A 41 9.60 6.72 8.05
C GLY A 41 9.59 7.72 9.20
N THR A 42 10.44 8.72 9.08
CA THR A 42 10.47 9.89 9.99
C THR A 42 9.43 10.93 9.63
N ASN A 43 9.04 11.03 8.35
CA ASN A 43 8.12 12.05 7.85
C ASN A 43 6.70 11.51 7.63
N SER A 44 6.59 10.23 7.31
CA SER A 44 5.32 9.52 7.12
C SER A 44 5.29 8.24 7.97
N PHE A 45 4.12 7.89 8.50
CA PHE A 45 3.87 6.67 9.25
C PHE A 45 4.16 5.46 8.36
N ILE A 46 3.78 5.50 7.08
CA ILE A 46 4.32 4.58 6.06
C ILE A 46 5.16 5.39 5.08
N GLU A 47 6.42 5.01 4.90
CA GLU A 47 7.34 5.64 3.95
C GLU A 47 7.37 4.88 2.63
N TYR A 48 7.43 3.54 2.69
CA TYR A 48 7.39 2.67 1.51
C TYR A 48 6.38 1.54 1.69
N TRP A 49 5.73 1.20 0.58
CA TRP A 49 4.83 0.06 0.42
C TRP A 49 5.54 -1.03 -0.37
N ILE A 50 5.38 -2.29 0.04
CA ILE A 50 5.89 -3.45 -0.68
C ILE A 50 4.68 -4.14 -1.32
N LEU A 51 4.55 -4.00 -2.64
CA LEU A 51 3.43 -4.51 -3.42
C LEU A 51 3.84 -5.76 -4.20
N ASN A 52 3.18 -6.88 -3.95
CA ASN A 52 3.40 -8.10 -4.72
C ASN A 52 2.39 -8.20 -5.86
N LYS A 53 2.88 -8.41 -7.10
CA LYS A 53 2.02 -8.57 -8.30
C LYS A 53 1.45 -9.98 -8.43
N THR A 54 2.01 -10.98 -7.75
CA THR A 54 1.59 -12.37 -7.87
C THR A 54 0.65 -12.80 -6.74
N ASN A 55 -0.41 -13.53 -7.11
CA ASN A 55 -1.35 -14.18 -6.19
C ASN A 55 -0.77 -15.47 -5.56
N LYS A 56 0.54 -15.58 -5.42
CA LYS A 56 1.19 -16.79 -4.89
C LYS A 56 1.38 -16.67 -3.37
N PRO A 57 1.16 -17.74 -2.61
CA PRO A 57 1.45 -17.76 -1.18
C PRO A 57 2.96 -17.61 -0.95
N PHE A 58 3.26 -16.70 -0.02
CA PHE A 58 4.51 -16.39 0.68
C PHE A 58 5.74 -17.27 0.37
N ASN A 59 6.79 -16.65 -0.18
CA ASN A 59 8.16 -17.16 -0.11
C ASN A 59 9.02 -16.10 0.58
N LEU A 60 9.71 -16.46 1.66
CA LEU A 60 10.58 -15.61 2.49
C LEU A 60 11.86 -15.10 1.78
N LEU A 61 11.92 -15.19 0.45
CA LEU A 61 13.04 -14.66 -0.33
C LEU A 61 12.69 -13.23 -0.71
N ILE A 62 13.63 -12.32 -0.46
CA ILE A 62 13.57 -10.86 -0.65
C ILE A 62 13.32 -10.43 -2.12
N GLU A 63 13.10 -11.38 -3.04
CA GLU A 63 12.79 -11.14 -4.43
C GLU A 63 11.26 -11.15 -4.65
N ASP A 64 10.74 -10.08 -5.28
CA ASP A 64 9.42 -9.95 -5.94
C ASP A 64 8.32 -9.08 -5.28
N GLY A 65 8.69 -8.17 -4.37
CA GLY A 65 7.84 -7.02 -4.01
C GLY A 65 8.29 -5.74 -4.72
N GLU A 66 7.39 -5.02 -5.39
CA GLU A 66 7.67 -3.69 -5.93
C GLU A 66 7.56 -2.63 -4.82
N TRP A 67 8.65 -1.88 -4.59
CA TRP A 67 8.70 -0.84 -3.58
C TRP A 67 8.13 0.46 -4.11
N ILE A 68 7.16 1.03 -3.39
CA ILE A 68 6.44 2.25 -3.79
C ILE A 68 6.52 3.26 -2.66
N LYS A 69 6.99 4.47 -2.91
CA LYS A 69 7.02 5.53 -1.89
C LYS A 69 5.62 6.07 -1.63
N SER A 70 5.29 6.31 -0.37
CA SER A 70 4.05 7.00 0.01
C SER A 70 3.96 8.41 -0.58
N SER A 71 5.09 9.09 -0.75
CA SER A 71 5.14 10.41 -1.39
C SER A 71 4.66 10.40 -2.83
N ASP A 72 4.71 9.25 -3.50
CA ASP A 72 4.40 9.12 -4.92
C ASP A 72 2.96 8.63 -5.13
N LEU A 73 2.28 8.23 -4.06
CA LEU A 73 0.89 7.80 -4.08
C LEU A 73 -0.06 9.00 -4.01
N LEU A 74 -1.16 8.87 -4.73
CA LEU A 74 -2.28 9.80 -4.74
C LEU A 74 -3.53 9.14 -4.17
N GLU A 75 -3.77 7.88 -4.53
CA GLU A 75 -4.94 7.12 -4.11
C GLU A 75 -4.60 5.64 -3.87
N ILE A 76 -5.25 5.06 -2.86
CA ILE A 76 -5.29 3.62 -2.63
C ILE A 76 -6.76 3.16 -2.62
N TYR A 77 -7.08 2.25 -3.54
CA TYR A 77 -8.35 1.54 -3.63
C TYR A 77 -8.21 0.13 -3.07
N PHE A 78 -9.07 -0.26 -2.14
CA PHE A 78 -9.13 -1.58 -1.51
C PHE A 78 -10.22 -2.43 -2.14
N TYR A 79 -9.86 -3.60 -2.68
CA TYR A 79 -10.83 -4.48 -3.34
C TYR A 79 -11.73 -5.25 -2.37
N GLU A 80 -11.29 -5.48 -1.13
CA GLU A 80 -12.06 -6.26 -0.16
C GLU A 80 -13.35 -5.55 0.25
N ASP A 81 -13.28 -4.24 0.51
CA ASP A 81 -14.40 -3.44 0.98
C ASP A 81 -14.78 -2.29 0.03
N HIS A 82 -14.19 -2.26 -1.17
CA HIS A 82 -14.44 -1.28 -2.23
C HIS A 82 -14.17 0.18 -1.81
N SER A 83 -13.34 0.38 -0.79
CA SER A 83 -13.06 1.70 -0.25
C SER A 83 -11.88 2.40 -0.94
N ILE A 84 -11.89 3.73 -0.87
CA ILE A 84 -10.86 4.60 -1.45
C ILE A 84 -10.27 5.49 -0.36
N ILE A 85 -8.95 5.59 -0.31
CA ILE A 85 -8.24 6.55 0.53
C ILE A 85 -7.35 7.42 -0.35
N ILE A 86 -7.57 8.74 -0.27
CA ILE A 86 -6.80 9.77 -1.00
C ILE A 86 -5.73 10.32 -0.06
N LEU A 87 -4.47 10.24 -0.48
CA LEU A 87 -3.29 10.65 0.30
C LEU A 87 -3.00 12.15 0.19
#